data_AF-A0A969EL17-F1
#
_entry.id   AF-A0A969EL17-F1
#
_cell.length_a   1.000
_cell.length_b   1.000
_cell.length_c   1.000
_cell.angle_alpha   90.00
_cell.angle_beta   90.00
_cell.angle_gamma   90.00
#
_symmetry.space_group_name_H-M   'P 1'
#
loop_
_entity.id
_entity.type
_entity.pdbx_description
1 polymer ?
#
loop_
_entity_poly.entity_id
_entity_poly.type
_entity_poly.pdbx_seq_one_letter_code
_entity_poly.pdbx_strand_id
1 'polypeptide(L)'
;MAQYAKLRLEATPTLLDESRQAHAAYFSNFVKHLEAEFFGGQPQKAMPLFLADLANIRSAWEWAIENRQAIIFNNMSDSIMQAFDFAGLYHDAHDLALKALEALEYQPYASSMRYKPHREG
;
A
#
# COMPACT_ATOMS: atom_id res chain seq x y z
N MET A 1 8.77 40.38 -12.64
CA MET A 1 8.16 39.06 -12.44
C MET A 1 9.23 37.97 -12.54
N ALA A 2 10.02 37.74 -11.48
CA ALA A 2 11.04 36.67 -11.46
C ALA A 2 11.15 35.97 -10.08
N GLN A 3 10.23 36.26 -9.16
CA GLN A 3 10.31 35.77 -7.78
C GLN A 3 9.45 34.52 -7.51
N TYR A 4 8.45 34.25 -8.37
CA TYR A 4 7.64 33.02 -8.32
C TYR A 4 8.26 31.83 -9.03
N ALA A 5 9.28 32.04 -9.88
CA ALA A 5 9.97 30.97 -10.57
C ALA A 5 11.06 30.32 -9.69
N LYS A 6 11.73 31.09 -8.82
CA LYS A 6 12.82 30.59 -7.96
C LYS A 6 12.32 29.67 -6.82
N LEU A 7 11.12 29.88 -6.30
CA LEU A 7 10.52 29.02 -5.26
C LEU A 7 10.11 27.63 -5.78
N ARG A 8 10.01 27.41 -7.10
CA ARG A 8 9.68 26.11 -7.67
C ARG A 8 10.89 25.19 -7.88
N LEU A 9 12.11 25.69 -7.76
CA LEU A 9 13.31 25.00 -8.20
C LEU A 9 14.11 24.32 -7.08
N GLU A 10 13.88 24.65 -5.81
CA GLU A 10 14.59 24.04 -4.67
C GLU A 10 13.69 23.14 -3.79
N ALA A 11 12.37 23.11 -4.06
CA ALA A 11 11.36 22.38 -3.25
C ALA A 11 10.67 21.22 -4.01
N THR A 12 11.20 20.81 -5.15
CA THR A 12 10.49 19.91 -6.07
C THR A 12 10.35 18.46 -5.57
N PRO A 13 11.31 17.87 -4.85
CA PRO A 13 11.18 16.50 -4.31
C PRO A 13 10.21 16.41 -3.13
N THR A 14 10.21 17.38 -2.22
CA THR A 14 9.41 17.36 -0.98
C THR A 14 7.93 17.53 -1.28
N LEU A 15 7.58 18.46 -2.19
CA LEU A 15 6.20 18.66 -2.66
C LEU A 15 5.65 17.42 -3.39
N LEU A 16 6.49 16.74 -4.17
CA LEU A 16 6.11 15.51 -4.85
C LEU A 16 5.81 14.40 -3.83
N ASP A 17 6.67 14.22 -2.83
CA ASP A 17 6.46 13.19 -1.81
C ASP A 17 5.24 13.49 -0.93
N GLU A 18 5.03 14.75 -0.52
CA GLU A 18 3.81 15.19 0.18
C GLU A 18 2.54 14.91 -0.64
N SER A 19 2.59 15.15 -1.95
CA SER A 19 1.48 14.83 -2.85
C SER A 19 1.21 13.33 -2.93
N ARG A 20 2.27 12.50 -2.98
CA ARG A 20 2.13 11.04 -3.00
C ARG A 20 1.60 10.52 -1.66
N GLN A 21 2.05 11.08 -0.54
CA GLN A 21 1.53 10.78 0.79
C GLN A 21 0.04 11.08 0.90
N ALA A 22 -0.39 12.28 0.47
CA ALA A 22 -1.79 12.68 0.51
C ALA A 22 -2.66 11.77 -0.38
N HIS A 23 -2.16 11.44 -1.59
CA HIS A 23 -2.80 10.49 -2.50
C HIS A 23 -2.94 9.10 -1.85
N ALA A 24 -1.87 8.59 -1.24
CA ALA A 24 -1.87 7.30 -0.59
C ALA A 24 -2.84 7.26 0.60
N ALA A 25 -2.89 8.32 1.40
CA ALA A 25 -3.86 8.46 2.50
C ALA A 25 -5.31 8.49 1.99
N TYR A 26 -5.58 9.23 0.90
CA TYR A 26 -6.91 9.27 0.30
C TYR A 26 -7.34 7.89 -0.19
N PHE A 27 -6.53 7.22 -1.01
CA PHE A 27 -6.89 5.93 -1.58
C PHE A 27 -6.89 4.81 -0.54
N SER A 28 -6.09 4.90 0.52
CA SER A 28 -6.17 4.01 1.68
C SER A 28 -7.53 4.09 2.35
N ASN A 29 -8.02 5.30 2.62
CA ASN A 29 -9.35 5.49 3.18
C ASN A 29 -10.43 5.05 2.21
N PHE A 30 -10.35 5.43 0.93
CA PHE A 30 -11.32 5.03 -0.09
C PHE A 30 -11.49 3.51 -0.15
N VAL A 31 -10.37 2.77 -0.25
CA VAL A 31 -10.39 1.30 -0.25
C VAL A 31 -10.98 0.75 1.04
N LYS A 32 -10.65 1.33 2.21
CA LYS A 32 -11.24 0.92 3.49
C LYS A 32 -12.76 1.13 3.54
N HIS A 33 -13.29 2.15 2.88
CA HIS A 33 -14.74 2.37 2.80
C HIS A 33 -15.44 1.34 1.91
N LEU A 34 -14.76 0.78 0.89
CA LEU A 34 -15.33 -0.28 0.05
C LEU A 34 -15.46 -1.62 0.78
N GLU A 35 -14.72 -1.81 1.88
CA GLU A 35 -14.70 -3.04 2.67
C GLU A 35 -16.11 -3.49 3.09
N ALA A 36 -16.94 -2.56 3.56
CA ALA A 36 -18.29 -2.89 3.99
C ALA A 36 -19.15 -3.53 2.89
N GLU A 37 -18.98 -3.11 1.64
CA GLU A 37 -19.73 -3.68 0.51
C GLU A 37 -19.10 -4.99 0.02
N PHE A 38 -17.77 -5.12 0.05
CA PHE A 38 -17.10 -6.39 -0.27
C PHE A 38 -17.46 -7.50 0.72
N PHE A 39 -17.32 -7.24 2.01
CA PHE A 39 -17.60 -8.23 3.07
C PHE A 39 -19.08 -8.31 3.45
N GLY A 40 -19.88 -7.29 3.11
CA GLY A 40 -21.34 -7.30 3.24
C GLY A 40 -22.07 -8.08 2.14
N GLY A 41 -21.35 -8.73 1.23
CA GLY A 41 -21.94 -9.55 0.15
C GLY A 41 -22.53 -8.72 -0.99
N GLN A 42 -22.05 -7.50 -1.19
CA GLN A 42 -22.47 -6.60 -2.27
C GLN A 42 -21.28 -6.18 -3.17
N PRO A 43 -20.42 -7.12 -3.63
CA PRO A 43 -19.23 -6.77 -4.42
C PRO A 43 -19.55 -6.03 -5.71
N GLN A 44 -20.74 -6.23 -6.29
CA GLN A 44 -21.23 -5.50 -7.45
C GLN A 44 -21.29 -3.97 -7.27
N LYS A 45 -21.37 -3.47 -6.02
CA LYS A 45 -21.36 -2.03 -5.73
C LYS A 45 -19.95 -1.48 -5.58
N ALA A 46 -19.04 -2.26 -4.99
CA ALA A 46 -17.67 -1.84 -4.74
C ALA A 46 -16.74 -2.06 -5.95
N MET A 47 -16.92 -3.16 -6.68
CA MET A 47 -16.01 -3.58 -7.74
C MET A 47 -15.89 -2.56 -8.89
N PRO A 48 -16.97 -1.93 -9.40
CA PRO A 48 -16.83 -0.91 -10.43
C PRO A 48 -16.00 0.30 -9.96
N LEU A 49 -16.18 0.71 -8.71
CA LEU A 49 -15.42 1.81 -8.10
C LEU A 49 -13.94 1.44 -7.92
N PHE A 50 -13.68 0.23 -7.41
CA PHE A 50 -12.34 -0.30 -7.24
C PHE A 50 -11.57 -0.40 -8.56
N LEU A 51 -12.20 -0.96 -9.61
CA LEU A 51 -11.57 -1.15 -10.92
C LEU A 51 -11.34 0.17 -11.66
N ALA A 52 -12.26 1.13 -11.54
CA ALA A 52 -12.10 2.46 -12.13
C ALA A 52 -10.85 3.18 -11.61
N ASP A 53 -10.50 2.95 -10.34
CA ASP A 53 -9.37 3.58 -9.66
C ASP A 53 -8.20 2.63 -9.38
N LEU A 54 -8.16 1.44 -9.99
CA LEU A 54 -7.14 0.43 -9.68
C LEU A 54 -5.70 0.94 -9.83
N ALA A 55 -5.44 1.76 -10.85
CA ALA A 55 -4.11 2.36 -11.04
C ALA A 55 -3.74 3.31 -9.88
N ASN A 56 -4.70 4.09 -9.39
CA ASN A 56 -4.50 5.00 -8.26
C ASN A 56 -4.30 4.25 -6.94
N ILE A 57 -5.05 3.17 -6.74
CA ILE A 57 -4.93 2.24 -5.60
C ILE A 57 -3.55 1.57 -5.59
N ARG A 58 -3.07 1.10 -6.75
CA ARG A 58 -1.73 0.53 -6.90
C ARG A 58 -0.65 1.56 -6.57
N SER A 59 -0.77 2.78 -7.08
CA SER A 59 0.18 3.86 -6.78
C SER A 59 0.24 4.20 -5.28
N ALA A 60 -0.90 4.19 -4.59
CA ALA A 60 -0.97 4.36 -3.14
C ALA A 60 -0.26 3.23 -2.38
N TRP A 61 -0.46 1.99 -2.83
CA TRP A 61 0.20 0.81 -2.26
C TRP A 61 1.72 0.83 -2.48
N GLU A 62 2.17 1.22 -3.67
CA GLU A 62 3.59 1.39 -3.99
C GLU A 62 4.26 2.45 -3.13
N TRP A 63 3.62 3.60 -2.92
CA TRP A 63 4.14 4.61 -2.00
C TRP A 63 4.24 4.07 -0.56
N ALA A 64 3.27 3.26 -0.13
CA ALA A 64 3.32 2.61 1.18
C ALA A 64 4.45 1.57 1.30
N ILE A 65 4.78 0.85 0.22
CA ILE A 65 5.96 -0.03 0.14
C ILE A 65 7.25 0.77 0.31
N GLU A 66 7.44 1.81 -0.50
CA GLU A 66 8.63 2.66 -0.47
C GLU A 66 8.87 3.29 0.91
N ASN A 67 7.79 3.65 1.61
CA ASN A 67 7.84 4.36 2.89
C ASN A 67 7.49 3.50 4.11
N ARG A 68 7.26 2.18 3.92
CA ARG A 68 6.96 1.20 4.98
C ARG A 68 5.76 1.58 5.86
N GLN A 69 4.68 2.04 5.22
CA GLN A 69 3.54 2.62 5.90
C GLN A 69 2.52 1.57 6.34
N ALA A 70 2.73 0.98 7.51
CA ALA A 70 1.90 -0.10 8.05
C ALA A 70 0.40 0.23 8.14
N ILE A 71 0.03 1.47 8.45
CA ILE A 71 -1.37 1.90 8.52
C ILE A 71 -2.06 1.76 7.16
N ILE A 72 -1.36 2.11 6.08
CA ILE A 72 -1.92 2.01 4.72
C ILE A 72 -2.13 0.55 4.34
N PHE A 73 -1.18 -0.33 4.66
CA PHE A 73 -1.34 -1.77 4.45
C PHE A 73 -2.53 -2.33 5.22
N ASN A 74 -2.67 -1.97 6.50
CA ASN A 74 -3.80 -2.44 7.33
C ASN A 74 -5.15 -1.99 6.79
N ASN A 75 -5.24 -0.79 6.23
CA ASN A 75 -6.48 -0.25 5.68
C ASN A 75 -6.87 -0.85 4.32
N MET A 76 -5.89 -1.33 3.55
CA MET A 76 -6.11 -1.70 2.15
C MET A 76 -6.10 -3.22 1.91
N SER A 77 -5.36 -4.00 2.70
CA SER A 77 -5.11 -5.43 2.45
C SER A 77 -6.39 -6.22 2.22
N ASP A 78 -7.33 -6.17 3.16
CA ASP A 78 -8.53 -7.01 3.13
C ASP A 78 -9.37 -6.74 1.87
N SER A 79 -9.59 -5.46 1.55
CA SER A 79 -10.37 -5.07 0.38
C SER A 79 -9.66 -5.31 -0.94
N ILE A 80 -8.34 -5.13 -1.03
CA ILE A 80 -7.55 -5.45 -2.24
C ILE A 80 -7.57 -6.96 -2.49
N MET A 81 -7.33 -7.77 -1.46
CA MET A 81 -7.35 -9.24 -1.58
C MET A 81 -8.73 -9.73 -2.01
N GLN A 82 -9.80 -9.23 -1.39
CA GLN A 82 -11.17 -9.59 -1.73
C GLN A 82 -11.54 -9.15 -3.15
N ALA A 83 -11.12 -7.96 -3.59
CA ALA A 83 -11.38 -7.49 -4.94
C ALA A 83 -10.66 -8.33 -6.00
N PHE A 84 -9.41 -8.70 -5.74
CA PHE A 84 -8.65 -9.55 -6.66
C PHE A 84 -9.18 -10.98 -6.72
N ASP A 85 -9.66 -11.54 -5.60
CA ASP A 85 -10.37 -12.82 -5.61
C ASP A 85 -11.61 -12.78 -6.52
N PHE A 86 -12.47 -11.76 -6.36
CA PHE A 86 -13.65 -11.59 -7.22
C PHE A 86 -13.31 -11.36 -8.70
N ALA A 87 -12.17 -10.75 -9.00
CA ALA A 87 -11.70 -10.52 -10.37
C ALA A 87 -10.89 -11.70 -10.96
N GLY A 88 -10.59 -12.74 -10.17
CA GLY A 88 -9.73 -13.85 -10.56
C GLY A 88 -8.25 -13.47 -10.73
N LEU A 89 -7.81 -12.34 -10.17
CA LEU A 89 -6.47 -11.75 -10.33
C LEU A 89 -5.50 -12.24 -9.25
N TYR A 90 -5.42 -13.55 -9.05
CA TYR A 90 -4.66 -14.16 -7.95
C TYR A 90 -3.15 -13.90 -8.00
N HIS A 91 -2.54 -13.89 -9.19
CA HIS A 91 -1.11 -13.59 -9.33
C HIS A 91 -0.80 -12.14 -8.96
N ASP A 92 -1.61 -11.19 -9.42
CA ASP A 92 -1.44 -9.77 -9.07
C ASP A 92 -1.58 -9.57 -7.55
N ALA A 93 -2.50 -10.29 -6.90
CA ALA A 93 -2.67 -10.27 -5.45
C ALA A 93 -1.42 -10.74 -4.72
N HIS A 94 -0.91 -11.90 -5.14
CA HIS A 94 0.30 -12.49 -4.58
C HIS A 94 1.50 -11.55 -4.72
N ASP A 95 1.72 -10.97 -5.90
CA ASP A 95 2.85 -10.10 -6.17
C ASP A 95 2.79 -8.79 -5.36
N LEU A 96 1.59 -8.22 -5.18
CA LEU A 96 1.42 -7.04 -4.31
C LEU A 96 1.68 -7.37 -2.84
N ALA A 97 1.20 -8.52 -2.36
CA ALA A 97 1.37 -8.95 -0.98
C ALA A 97 2.85 -9.24 -0.66
N LEU A 98 3.56 -9.93 -1.55
CA LEU A 98 4.99 -10.22 -1.39
C LEU A 98 5.83 -8.94 -1.26
N LYS A 99 5.62 -7.95 -2.13
CA LYS A 99 6.36 -6.69 -2.05
C LYS A 99 6.11 -5.93 -0.75
N ALA A 100 4.88 -5.99 -0.22
CA ALA A 100 4.55 -5.39 1.06
C ALA A 100 5.21 -6.15 2.23
N LEU A 101 5.23 -7.48 2.18
CA LEU A 101 5.96 -8.30 3.16
C LEU A 101 7.45 -7.98 3.15
N GLU A 102 8.09 -7.94 1.99
CA GLU A 102 9.51 -7.58 1.88
C GLU A 102 9.81 -6.18 2.48
N ALA A 103 8.92 -5.21 2.25
CA ALA A 103 9.05 -3.86 2.83
C ALA A 103 8.86 -3.83 4.35
N LEU A 104 8.03 -4.70 4.92
CA LEU A 104 7.81 -4.79 6.37
C LEU A 104 8.87 -5.64 7.07
N GLU A 105 9.30 -6.73 6.45
CA GLU A 105 10.27 -7.70 6.99
C GLU A 105 11.71 -7.21 6.95
N TYR A 106 12.03 -6.22 6.11
CA TYR A 106 13.36 -5.63 6.08
C TYR A 106 13.62 -4.80 7.36
N GLN A 107 13.89 -5.50 8.46
CA GLN A 107 14.82 -5.04 9.47
C GLN A 107 16.22 -5.12 8.85
N PRO A 108 17.07 -4.08 8.94
CA PRO A 108 18.50 -4.34 8.86
C PRO A 108 18.80 -5.40 9.92
N TYR A 109 19.43 -6.49 9.52
CA TYR A 109 19.93 -7.51 10.45
C TYR A 109 20.92 -6.85 11.42
N ALA A 110 20.39 -6.23 12.47
CA ALA A 110 21.11 -5.60 13.55
C ALA A 110 20.94 -6.49 14.77
N SER A 111 21.84 -7.47 14.86
CA SER A 111 22.31 -8.04 16.12
C SER A 111 21.25 -8.40 17.17
N SER A 112 20.59 -9.55 17.00
CA SER A 112 20.07 -10.34 18.12
C SER A 112 20.16 -11.84 17.77
N MET A 113 21.38 -12.39 17.78
CA MET A 113 21.93 -13.07 18.95
C MET A 113 21.13 -14.32 19.37
N ARG A 114 21.78 -15.48 19.10
CA ARG A 114 21.58 -16.84 19.63
C ARG A 114 20.42 -17.67 19.06
N TYR A 115 20.69 -18.28 17.91
CA TYR A 115 20.32 -19.68 17.74
C TYR A 115 21.26 -20.53 18.62
N LYS A 116 20.73 -21.11 19.71
CA LYS A 116 21.37 -22.26 20.37
C LYS A 116 20.66 -23.52 19.88
N PRO A 117 21.32 -24.41 19.12
CA PRO A 117 20.74 -25.70 18.84
C PRO A 117 20.63 -26.48 20.16
N HIS A 118 19.43 -26.95 20.48
CA HIS A 118 19.25 -27.94 21.53
C HIS A 118 20.04 -29.20 21.14
N ARG A 119 20.98 -29.63 21.99
CA ARG A 119 21.48 -31.00 21.95
C ARG A 119 20.47 -31.85 22.69
N GLU A 120 19.86 -32.77 21.97
CA GLU A 120 19.15 -33.91 22.55
C GLU A 120 20.16 -34.77 23.33
N GLY A 121 19.74 -35.21 24.52
CA GLY A 121 20.46 -36.19 25.35
C GLY A 121 19.64 -37.46 25.45
#